data_AF-A0AAV0F732-F1
#
_entry.id   AF-A0AAV0F732-F1
#
_cell.length_a   1.000
_cell.length_b   1.000
_cell.length_c   1.000
_cell.angle_alpha   90.00
_cell.angle_beta   90.00
_cell.angle_gamma   90.00
#
_symmetry.space_group_name_H-M   'P 1'
#
loop_
_entity.id
_entity.type
_entity.pdbx_description
1 polymer ?
#
loop_
_entity_poly.entity_id
_entity_poly.type
_entity_poly.pdbx_seq_one_letter_code
_entity_poly.pdbx_strand_id
1 'polypeptide(L)'
;MDVSECGSGLVKNLGDRQLCFVELRSLMVASDWADSRVMGELAVAGHARSLIEWHGVSRFCGVCGSRNVPTDAGKRKQCSNALCKKKVYPRVDPVVIMLVIDKENDRALLSRQSRFVPRMWSCLAGFMEPGESLEEAVRRETLEETGIEVGEVVYHSSQPWPVGPSSMPCQLMVGFFAYAKSFDVEVDKEELEDAQWYSREDVKKALTYAEYYKSQKTNAAKVDQMCKGVENQQQNSSASYNVESGELTTMLVPGPYAIAHHLISSWANNKVGSGNETQPNQKQTASLPKL
;
A
#
# COMPACT_ATOMS: atom_id res chain seq x y z
N MET A 1 -0.13 -28.02 4.38
CA MET A 1 0.98 -28.91 4.00
C MET A 1 2.00 -28.85 5.11
N ASP A 2 2.27 -29.99 5.73
CA ASP A 2 3.25 -30.14 6.78
C ASP A 2 4.66 -30.12 6.17
N VAL A 3 5.46 -29.11 6.51
CA VAL A 3 6.83 -28.94 5.98
C VAL A 3 7.83 -29.87 6.66
N SER A 4 7.43 -30.60 7.71
CA SER A 4 8.31 -31.55 8.39
C SER A 4 8.61 -32.82 7.57
N GLU A 5 7.83 -33.08 6.50
CA GLU A 5 8.07 -34.18 5.55
C GLU A 5 8.86 -33.75 4.30
N CYS A 6 9.22 -32.47 4.15
CA CYS A 6 10.11 -32.02 3.06
C CYS A 6 11.55 -32.44 3.37
N GLY A 7 11.89 -33.66 2.97
CA GLY A 7 13.20 -34.28 3.14
C GLY A 7 14.37 -33.45 2.60
N SER A 8 15.57 -33.90 2.97
CA SER A 8 16.91 -33.34 2.66
C SER A 8 17.17 -32.93 1.21
N GLY A 9 16.33 -33.33 0.25
CA GLY A 9 16.38 -32.92 -1.14
C GLY A 9 15.92 -31.48 -1.41
N LEU A 10 15.05 -30.88 -0.58
CA LEU A 10 14.55 -29.52 -0.84
C LEU A 10 15.67 -28.47 -0.79
N VAL A 11 16.53 -28.56 0.24
CA VAL A 11 17.67 -27.66 0.41
C VAL A 11 18.67 -27.83 -0.74
N LYS A 12 18.91 -29.06 -1.19
CA LYS A 12 19.77 -29.33 -2.35
C LYS A 12 19.17 -28.77 -3.65
N ASN A 13 17.88 -29.04 -3.91
CA ASN A 13 17.17 -28.51 -5.08
C ASN A 13 17.07 -26.98 -5.10
N LEU A 14 16.94 -26.34 -3.93
CA LEU A 14 16.96 -24.88 -3.82
C LEU A 14 18.38 -24.31 -3.91
N GLY A 15 19.38 -25.05 -3.40
CA GLY A 15 20.80 -24.67 -3.50
C GLY A 15 21.36 -24.77 -4.92
N ASP A 16 20.84 -25.69 -5.73
CA ASP A 16 21.18 -25.82 -7.15
C ASP A 16 20.51 -24.73 -8.02
N ARG A 17 19.57 -23.97 -7.45
CA ARG A 17 18.93 -22.83 -8.10
C ARG A 17 19.69 -21.55 -7.79
N GLN A 18 19.97 -20.74 -8.81
CA GLN A 18 20.52 -19.40 -8.65
C GLN A 18 19.42 -18.47 -8.12
N LEU A 19 19.19 -18.51 -6.81
CA LEU A 19 18.19 -17.68 -6.13
C LEU A 19 18.78 -16.32 -5.79
N CYS A 20 17.96 -15.28 -5.95
CA CYS A 20 18.26 -13.91 -5.57
C CYS A 20 17.27 -13.43 -4.51
N PHE A 21 17.73 -12.62 -3.56
CA PHE A 21 16.85 -11.92 -2.64
C PHE A 21 16.48 -10.56 -3.23
N VAL A 22 15.19 -10.33 -3.40
CA VAL A 22 14.65 -9.07 -3.90
C VAL A 22 13.66 -8.53 -2.87
N GLU A 23 13.73 -7.24 -2.60
CA GLU A 23 12.83 -6.58 -1.67
C GLU A 23 11.41 -6.53 -2.26
N LEU A 24 10.38 -6.82 -1.44
CA LEU A 24 9.01 -7.00 -1.94
C LEU A 24 8.44 -5.76 -2.62
N ARG A 25 8.71 -4.54 -2.14
CA ARG A 25 8.25 -3.31 -2.80
C ARG A 25 8.89 -3.17 -4.18
N SER A 26 10.16 -3.55 -4.32
CA SER A 26 10.84 -3.59 -5.63
C SER A 26 10.13 -4.53 -6.60
N LEU A 27 9.69 -5.71 -6.14
CA LEU A 27 8.85 -6.62 -6.93
C LEU A 27 7.48 -6.02 -7.26
N MET A 28 6.80 -5.42 -6.29
CA MET A 28 5.49 -4.77 -6.51
C MET A 28 5.53 -3.71 -7.62
N VAL A 29 6.63 -2.94 -7.71
CA VAL A 29 6.81 -1.91 -8.73
C VAL A 29 7.22 -2.51 -10.10
N ALA A 30 7.92 -3.64 -10.09
CA ALA A 30 8.41 -4.30 -11.30
C ALA A 30 7.39 -5.25 -11.95
N SER A 31 6.40 -5.73 -11.19
CA SER A 31 5.41 -6.69 -11.67
C SER A 31 4.49 -6.12 -12.74
N ASP A 32 4.01 -6.99 -13.64
CA ASP A 32 2.92 -6.66 -14.56
C ASP A 32 1.58 -6.70 -13.80
N TRP A 33 1.00 -5.52 -13.55
CA TRP A 33 -0.25 -5.39 -12.79
C TRP A 33 -1.49 -5.83 -13.57
N ALA A 34 -1.38 -6.05 -14.88
CA ALA A 34 -2.45 -6.63 -15.69
C ALA A 34 -2.53 -8.15 -15.53
N ASP A 35 -1.44 -8.80 -15.09
CA ASP A 35 -1.41 -10.24 -14.88
C ASP A 35 -1.97 -10.61 -13.49
N SER A 36 -3.21 -11.10 -13.48
CA SER A 36 -3.90 -11.56 -12.28
C SER A 36 -3.14 -12.64 -11.49
N ARG A 37 -2.36 -13.49 -12.18
CA ARG A 37 -1.56 -14.53 -11.52
C ARG A 37 -0.40 -13.90 -10.76
N VAL A 38 0.32 -12.98 -11.39
CA VAL A 38 1.43 -12.24 -10.74
C VAL A 38 0.92 -11.46 -9.52
N MET A 39 -0.25 -10.82 -9.63
CA MET A 39 -0.87 -10.14 -8.50
C MET A 39 -1.24 -11.11 -7.36
N GLY A 40 -1.71 -12.32 -7.69
CA GLY A 40 -1.93 -13.39 -6.70
C GLY A 40 -0.65 -13.83 -6.00
N GLU A 41 0.45 -13.99 -6.75
CA GLU A 41 1.76 -14.35 -6.21
C GLU A 41 2.32 -13.24 -5.29
N LEU A 42 2.14 -11.96 -5.65
CA LEU A 42 2.48 -10.82 -4.80
C LEU A 42 1.68 -10.80 -3.50
N ALA A 43 0.39 -11.13 -3.54
CA ALA A 43 -0.44 -11.19 -2.34
C ALA A 43 0.05 -12.28 -1.37
N VAL A 44 0.44 -13.45 -1.90
CA VAL A 44 1.04 -14.53 -1.10
C VAL A 44 2.40 -14.11 -0.52
N ALA A 45 3.26 -13.48 -1.33
CA ALA A 45 4.55 -12.97 -0.87
C ALA A 45 4.39 -11.89 0.22
N GLY A 46 3.40 -11.01 0.07
CA GLY A 46 3.01 -10.02 1.06
C GLY A 46 2.59 -10.63 2.38
N HIS A 47 1.70 -11.62 2.34
CA HIS A 47 1.28 -12.36 3.52
C HIS A 47 2.47 -13.03 4.23
N ALA A 48 3.36 -13.67 3.47
CA ALA A 48 4.56 -14.31 4.01
C ALA A 48 5.51 -13.29 4.67
N ARG A 49 5.77 -12.15 4.01
CA ARG A 49 6.58 -11.06 4.58
C ARG A 49 6.00 -10.58 5.91
N SER A 50 4.69 -10.28 5.95
CA SER A 50 4.04 -9.82 7.18
C SER A 50 4.12 -10.83 8.32
N LEU A 51 3.95 -12.13 8.03
CA LEU A 51 4.11 -13.15 9.06
C LEU A 51 5.56 -13.23 9.55
N ILE A 52 6.55 -13.23 8.65
CA ILE A 52 7.97 -13.31 8.99
C ILE A 52 8.38 -12.12 9.88
N GLU A 53 8.01 -10.89 9.49
CA GLU A 53 8.30 -9.69 10.28
C GLU A 53 7.61 -9.73 11.64
N TRP A 54 6.32 -10.09 11.69
CA TRP A 54 5.61 -10.26 12.95
C TRP A 54 6.27 -11.30 13.84
N HIS A 55 6.73 -12.42 13.27
CA HIS A 55 7.46 -13.44 14.00
C HIS A 55 8.76 -12.88 14.61
N GLY A 56 9.46 -12.01 13.88
CA GLY A 56 10.68 -11.32 14.29
C GLY A 56 10.48 -10.32 15.44
N VAL A 57 9.35 -9.58 15.47
CA VAL A 57 9.11 -8.56 16.50
C VAL A 57 8.34 -9.09 17.73
N SER A 58 7.57 -10.17 17.61
CA SER A 58 6.74 -10.73 18.70
C SER A 58 7.39 -11.91 19.45
N ARG A 59 8.71 -11.85 19.72
CA ARG A 59 9.48 -12.96 20.32
C ARG A 59 9.12 -13.23 21.78
N PHE A 60 8.73 -12.21 22.53
CA PHE A 60 8.44 -12.29 23.97
C PHE A 60 7.03 -11.79 24.27
N CYS A 61 6.45 -12.30 25.36
CA CYS A 61 5.12 -11.96 25.82
C CYS A 61 5.12 -10.56 26.43
N GLY A 62 4.31 -9.65 25.90
CA GLY A 62 4.16 -8.29 26.45
C GLY A 62 3.52 -8.22 27.85
N VAL A 63 3.02 -9.33 28.39
CA VAL A 63 2.43 -9.39 29.74
C VAL A 63 3.44 -9.84 30.80
N CYS A 64 4.25 -10.87 30.50
CA CYS A 64 5.12 -11.50 31.51
C CYS A 64 6.57 -11.70 31.07
N GLY A 65 6.97 -11.20 29.89
CA GLY A 65 8.33 -11.30 29.37
C GLY A 65 8.80 -12.69 28.91
N SER A 66 8.02 -13.75 29.17
CA SER A 66 8.37 -15.12 28.74
C SER A 66 8.29 -15.29 27.22
N ARG A 67 8.98 -16.30 26.67
CA ARG A 67 9.04 -16.53 25.22
C ARG A 67 7.66 -16.86 24.64
N ASN A 68 7.35 -16.29 23.47
CA ASN A 68 6.19 -16.69 22.68
C ASN A 68 6.57 -17.84 21.74
N VAL A 69 5.78 -18.91 21.75
CA VAL A 69 5.98 -20.11 20.91
C VAL A 69 4.95 -20.12 19.77
N PRO A 70 5.36 -20.29 18.51
CA PRO A 70 4.44 -20.46 17.39
C PRO A 70 3.46 -21.63 17.58
N THR A 71 2.20 -21.40 17.20
CA THR A 71 1.09 -22.36 17.21
C THR A 71 0.29 -22.20 15.91
N ASP A 72 -0.62 -23.12 15.60
CA ASP A 72 -1.53 -23.04 14.44
C ASP A 72 -0.79 -22.75 13.11
N ALA A 73 0.28 -23.53 12.84
CA ALA A 73 1.14 -23.37 11.65
C ALA A 73 1.75 -21.96 11.50
N GLY A 74 2.02 -21.27 12.62
CA GLY A 74 2.62 -19.93 12.63
C GLY A 74 1.61 -18.79 12.56
N LYS A 75 0.31 -19.06 12.47
CA LYS A 75 -0.72 -18.00 12.42
C LYS A 75 -0.98 -17.33 13.76
N ARG A 76 -0.44 -17.88 14.85
CA ARG A 76 -0.58 -17.38 16.22
C ARG A 76 0.64 -17.79 17.04
N LYS A 77 0.95 -17.04 18.10
CA LYS A 77 1.86 -17.51 19.14
C LYS A 77 1.17 -17.59 20.49
N GLN A 78 1.68 -18.46 21.34
CA GLN A 78 1.25 -18.60 22.72
C GLN A 78 2.44 -18.47 23.67
N CYS A 79 2.26 -17.71 24.76
CA CYS A 79 3.26 -17.56 25.80
C CYS A 79 3.61 -18.92 26.42
N SER A 80 4.91 -19.22 26.55
CA SER A 80 5.40 -20.49 27.11
C SER A 80 5.17 -20.63 28.62
N ASN A 81 4.90 -19.53 29.33
CA ASN A 81 4.61 -19.57 30.76
C ASN A 81 3.23 -20.18 31.01
N ALA A 82 3.20 -21.29 31.75
CA ALA A 82 1.99 -22.05 32.06
C ALA A 82 0.94 -21.28 32.87
N LEU A 83 1.34 -20.26 33.63
CA LEU A 83 0.42 -19.39 34.37
C LEU A 83 -0.14 -18.25 33.50
N CYS A 84 0.60 -17.81 32.47
CA CYS A 84 0.19 -16.73 31.59
C CYS A 84 -0.65 -17.23 30.41
N LYS A 85 -0.10 -18.17 29.60
CA LYS A 85 -0.73 -18.77 28.41
C LYS A 85 -1.37 -17.77 27.41
N LYS A 86 -1.01 -16.48 27.46
CA LYS A 86 -1.53 -15.42 26.59
C LYS A 86 -1.30 -15.80 25.13
N LYS A 87 -2.35 -15.67 24.33
CA LYS A 87 -2.33 -15.81 22.88
C LYS A 87 -2.11 -14.45 22.24
N VAL A 88 -1.26 -14.40 21.22
CA VAL A 88 -0.99 -13.20 20.42
C VAL A 88 -1.11 -13.51 18.94
N TYR A 89 -1.69 -12.58 18.19
CA TYR A 89 -1.97 -12.69 16.76
C TYR A 89 -1.10 -11.71 15.97
N PRO A 90 -0.93 -11.92 14.66
CA PRO A 90 -0.31 -10.94 13.76
C PRO A 90 -0.94 -9.57 13.90
N ARG A 91 -0.09 -8.53 14.01
CA ARG A 91 -0.51 -7.13 14.07
C ARG A 91 -0.81 -6.65 12.65
N VAL A 92 -1.93 -5.94 12.49
CA VAL A 92 -2.30 -5.21 11.27
C VAL A 92 -2.68 -3.80 11.70
N ASP A 93 -1.96 -2.81 11.18
CA ASP A 93 -2.15 -1.42 11.57
C ASP A 93 -3.03 -0.69 10.54
N PRO A 94 -4.25 -0.28 10.92
CA PRO A 94 -5.14 0.45 10.01
C PRO A 94 -4.60 1.86 9.70
N VAL A 95 -4.58 2.20 8.42
CA VAL A 95 -4.15 3.49 7.89
C VAL A 95 -5.24 3.98 6.96
N VAL A 96 -5.82 5.15 7.24
CA VAL A 96 -6.74 5.78 6.30
C VAL A 96 -5.94 6.47 5.20
N ILE A 97 -6.43 6.38 3.97
CA ILE A 97 -5.89 7.12 2.83
C ILE A 97 -7.05 7.75 2.07
N MET A 98 -6.97 9.05 1.82
CA MET A 98 -8.12 9.82 1.35
C MET A 98 -7.76 10.76 0.23
N LEU A 99 -8.59 10.75 -0.82
CA LEU A 99 -8.61 11.81 -1.81
C LEU A 99 -9.64 12.85 -1.38
N VAL A 100 -9.17 14.04 -1.02
CA VAL A 100 -10.03 15.16 -0.64
C VAL A 100 -10.48 15.88 -1.89
N ILE A 101 -11.78 16.06 -2.05
CA ILE A 101 -12.42 16.55 -3.27
C ILE A 101 -13.17 17.84 -2.96
N ASP A 102 -12.87 18.87 -3.74
CA ASP A 102 -13.67 20.08 -3.87
C ASP A 102 -14.65 19.86 -5.03
N LYS A 103 -15.90 19.55 -4.68
CA LYS A 103 -16.98 19.27 -5.65
C LYS A 103 -17.32 20.48 -6.52
N GLU A 104 -17.21 21.70 -5.98
CA GLU A 104 -17.68 22.91 -6.65
C GLU A 104 -16.69 23.37 -7.72
N ASN A 105 -15.39 23.25 -7.45
CA ASN A 105 -14.33 23.68 -8.36
C ASN A 105 -13.71 22.51 -9.18
N ASP A 106 -14.30 21.31 -9.11
CA ASP A 106 -13.86 20.09 -9.80
C ASP A 106 -12.35 19.81 -9.68
N ARG A 107 -11.86 19.85 -8.45
CA ARG A 107 -10.43 19.69 -8.10
C ARG A 107 -10.25 18.77 -6.90
N ALA A 108 -9.07 18.19 -6.77
CA ALA A 108 -8.71 17.32 -5.67
C ALA A 108 -7.42 17.81 -5.00
N LEU A 109 -7.35 17.67 -3.68
CA LEU A 109 -6.16 17.99 -2.90
C LEU A 109 -5.19 16.81 -3.01
N LEU A 110 -3.97 17.10 -3.42
CA LEU A 110 -2.87 16.15 -3.40
C LEU A 110 -1.72 16.72 -2.57
N SER A 111 -1.02 15.84 -1.86
CA SER A 111 0.13 16.20 -1.04
C SER A 111 1.42 15.55 -1.53
N ARG A 112 2.53 16.10 -1.07
CA ARG A 112 3.87 15.63 -1.35
C ARG A 112 4.68 15.60 -0.06
N GLN A 113 5.39 14.50 0.14
CA GLN A 113 6.32 14.32 1.26
C GLN A 113 7.76 14.40 0.75
N SER A 114 8.66 14.96 1.56
CA SER A 114 10.08 15.14 1.22
C SER A 114 10.82 13.84 0.89
N ARG A 115 10.33 12.72 1.43
CA ARG A 115 10.86 11.36 1.16
C ARG A 115 10.44 10.78 -0.19
N PHE A 116 9.46 11.37 -0.87
CA PHE A 116 8.99 10.85 -2.16
C PHE A 116 9.93 11.26 -3.30
N VAL A 117 9.80 10.55 -4.42
CA VAL A 117 10.47 10.94 -5.66
C VAL A 117 10.05 12.38 -6.00
N PRO A 118 10.96 13.26 -6.43
CA PRO A 118 10.62 14.61 -6.84
C PRO A 118 9.43 14.62 -7.80
N ARG A 119 8.46 15.51 -7.55
CA ARG A 119 7.20 15.67 -8.30
C ARG A 119 6.15 14.56 -8.09
N MET A 120 6.33 13.64 -7.16
CA MET A 120 5.29 12.67 -6.80
C MET A 120 4.26 13.33 -5.87
N TRP A 121 3.01 13.36 -6.30
CA TRP A 121 1.85 13.85 -5.56
C TRP A 121 0.89 12.69 -5.29
N SER A 122 0.39 12.58 -4.06
CA SER A 122 -0.43 11.46 -3.61
C SER A 122 -1.60 11.95 -2.75
N CYS A 123 -2.51 11.03 -2.43
CA CYS A 123 -3.51 11.21 -1.38
C CYS A 123 -2.85 11.42 -0.01
N LEU A 124 -3.55 12.11 0.88
CA LEU A 124 -3.23 12.18 2.31
C LEU A 124 -3.43 10.80 2.94
N ALA A 125 -2.66 10.48 3.97
CA ALA A 125 -2.80 9.21 4.68
C ALA A 125 -2.19 9.24 6.07
N GLY A 126 -2.88 8.64 7.04
CA GLY A 126 -2.39 8.54 8.40
C GLY A 126 -3.01 7.41 9.20
N PHE A 127 -2.45 7.18 10.38
CA PHE A 127 -2.83 6.04 11.21
C PHE A 127 -4.16 6.29 11.91
N MET A 128 -4.92 5.23 12.10
CA MET A 128 -6.06 5.30 12.99
C MET A 128 -5.59 5.22 14.45
N GLU A 129 -6.08 6.13 15.28
CA GLU A 129 -5.86 6.18 16.73
C GLU A 129 -6.82 5.26 17.50
N PRO A 130 -6.46 4.84 18.72
CA PRO A 130 -7.38 4.07 19.56
C PRO A 130 -8.63 4.88 19.96
N GLY A 131 -9.80 4.39 19.57
CA GLY A 131 -11.08 4.96 19.97
C GLY A 131 -11.74 5.84 18.91
N GLU A 132 -11.09 6.08 17.77
CA GLU A 132 -11.71 6.76 16.63
C GLU A 132 -12.27 5.76 15.61
N SER A 133 -13.29 6.19 14.87
CA SER A 133 -13.76 5.58 13.64
C SER A 133 -12.83 5.94 12.46
N LEU A 134 -12.95 5.19 11.36
CA LEU A 134 -12.16 5.47 10.15
C LEU A 134 -12.52 6.85 9.56
N GLU A 135 -13.78 7.25 9.64
CA GLU A 135 -14.25 8.54 9.17
C GLU A 135 -13.78 9.70 10.06
N GLU A 136 -13.61 9.47 11.36
CA GLU A 136 -12.98 10.44 12.28
C GLU A 136 -11.49 10.58 11.97
N ALA A 137 -10.77 9.46 11.77
CA ALA A 137 -9.36 9.47 11.36
C ALA A 137 -9.15 10.27 10.07
N VAL A 138 -9.99 10.05 9.05
CA VAL A 138 -9.94 10.80 7.78
C VAL A 138 -10.07 12.31 8.03
N ARG A 139 -10.98 12.72 8.92
CA ARG A 139 -11.19 14.14 9.22
C ARG A 139 -10.02 14.73 9.99
N ARG A 140 -9.54 14.03 11.01
CA ARG A 140 -8.41 14.44 11.85
C ARG A 140 -7.15 14.61 11.01
N GLU A 141 -6.74 13.57 10.30
CA GLU A 141 -5.54 13.58 9.47
C GLU A 141 -5.59 14.66 8.37
N THR A 142 -6.76 14.87 7.74
CA THR A 142 -6.89 15.94 6.74
C THR A 142 -6.71 17.33 7.37
N LEU A 143 -7.29 17.54 8.55
CA LEU A 143 -7.19 18.81 9.25
C LEU A 143 -5.76 19.06 9.75
N GLU A 144 -5.12 18.05 10.34
CA GLU A 144 -3.74 18.13 10.87
C GLU A 144 -2.74 18.43 9.77
N GLU A 145 -2.76 17.68 8.66
CA GLU A 145 -1.75 17.82 7.60
C GLU A 145 -1.96 19.07 6.71
N THR A 146 -3.21 19.55 6.56
CA THR A 146 -3.54 20.55 5.52
C THR A 146 -4.44 21.70 5.95
N GLY A 147 -4.98 21.69 7.18
CA GLY A 147 -5.95 22.69 7.64
C GLY A 147 -7.35 22.57 7.00
N ILE A 148 -7.57 21.59 6.12
CA ILE A 148 -8.83 21.44 5.40
C ILE A 148 -9.85 20.67 6.24
N GLU A 149 -11.01 21.27 6.45
CA GLU A 149 -12.16 20.60 7.05
C GLU A 149 -12.89 19.77 5.99
N VAL A 150 -13.23 18.52 6.33
CA VAL A 150 -13.99 17.64 5.44
C VAL A 150 -15.31 17.20 6.08
N GLY A 151 -16.34 17.12 5.25
CA GLY A 151 -17.69 16.73 5.62
C GLY A 151 -17.95 15.24 5.43
N GLU A 152 -18.60 14.92 4.33
CA GLU A 152 -18.92 13.55 3.93
C GLU A 152 -17.64 12.76 3.63
N VAL A 153 -17.57 11.53 4.14
CA VAL A 153 -16.47 10.59 3.95
C VAL A 153 -17.06 9.29 3.42
N VAL A 154 -16.59 8.82 2.26
CA VAL A 154 -17.16 7.67 1.53
C VAL A 154 -16.07 6.64 1.32
N TYR A 155 -16.29 5.43 1.83
CA TYR A 155 -15.39 4.29 1.60
C TYR A 155 -15.31 3.95 0.11
N HIS A 156 -14.09 3.70 -0.37
CA HIS A 156 -13.81 3.26 -1.74
C HIS A 156 -13.34 1.81 -1.80
N SER A 157 -12.22 1.49 -1.15
CA SER A 157 -11.60 0.17 -1.19
C SER A 157 -10.58 -0.01 -0.06
N SER A 158 -9.98 -1.18 0.06
CA SER A 158 -8.86 -1.43 0.99
C SER A 158 -7.74 -2.20 0.33
N GLN A 159 -6.51 -1.98 0.78
CA GLN A 159 -5.31 -2.66 0.29
C GLN A 159 -4.39 -3.05 1.46
N PRO A 160 -4.07 -4.35 1.64
CA PRO A 160 -2.98 -4.76 2.51
C PRO A 160 -1.65 -4.20 2.00
N TRP A 161 -0.86 -3.61 2.89
CA TRP A 161 0.40 -2.95 2.56
C TRP A 161 1.54 -3.53 3.43
N PRO A 162 2.09 -4.70 3.04
CA PRO A 162 3.10 -5.45 3.79
C PRO A 162 4.53 -4.92 3.55
N VAL A 163 4.67 -3.71 3.02
CA VAL A 163 5.96 -3.11 2.64
C VAL A 163 6.29 -1.85 3.44
N GLY A 164 5.63 -1.66 4.59
CA GLY A 164 6.00 -0.66 5.58
C GLY A 164 7.38 -0.90 6.20
N PRO A 165 7.79 -0.06 7.16
CA PRO A 165 9.01 -0.25 7.94
C PRO A 165 9.05 -1.66 8.58
N SER A 166 10.24 -2.26 8.73
CA SER A 166 10.38 -3.62 9.31
C SER A 166 9.80 -3.75 10.73
N SER A 167 9.63 -2.65 11.47
CA SER A 167 8.96 -2.65 12.78
C SER A 167 7.44 -2.82 12.70
N MET A 168 6.86 -2.75 11.50
CA MET A 168 5.42 -2.73 11.25
C MET A 168 5.05 -3.83 10.23
N PRO A 169 4.61 -5.01 10.71
CA PRO A 169 4.49 -6.19 9.87
C PRO A 169 3.55 -6.03 8.68
N CYS A 170 2.43 -5.32 8.87
CA CYS A 170 1.45 -5.06 7.80
C CYS A 170 0.62 -3.83 8.16
N GLN A 171 0.52 -2.89 7.22
CA GLN A 171 -0.49 -1.83 7.27
C GLN A 171 -1.72 -2.27 6.48
N LEU A 172 -2.91 -1.89 6.93
CA LEU A 172 -4.14 -2.02 6.15
C LEU A 172 -4.54 -0.63 5.68
N MET A 173 -4.27 -0.33 4.40
CA MET A 173 -4.69 0.93 3.80
C MET A 173 -6.19 0.86 3.53
N VAL A 174 -6.94 1.83 4.04
CA VAL A 174 -8.38 1.95 3.84
C VAL A 174 -8.66 3.25 3.09
N GLY A 175 -9.10 3.11 1.84
CA GLY A 175 -9.26 4.20 0.89
C GLY A 175 -10.61 4.90 1.01
N PHE A 176 -10.61 6.23 1.04
CA PHE A 176 -11.79 7.07 1.13
C PHE A 176 -11.80 8.21 0.10
N PHE A 177 -12.99 8.62 -0.30
CA PHE A 177 -13.25 9.96 -0.80
C PHE A 177 -13.73 10.84 0.35
N ALA A 178 -13.12 12.01 0.51
CA ALA A 178 -13.53 12.99 1.50
C ALA A 178 -13.92 14.28 0.80
N TYR A 179 -15.01 14.93 1.22
CA TYR A 179 -15.51 16.14 0.56
C TYR A 179 -15.23 17.38 1.41
N ALA A 180 -14.48 18.32 0.83
CA ALA A 180 -14.01 19.51 1.51
C ALA A 180 -15.16 20.48 1.86
N LYS A 181 -15.02 21.15 3.00
CA LYS A 181 -15.87 22.23 3.49
C LYS A 181 -15.13 23.58 3.55
N SER A 182 -13.81 23.54 3.68
CA SER A 182 -12.90 24.67 3.57
C SER A 182 -11.91 24.45 2.43
N PHE A 183 -11.23 25.52 1.98
CA PHE A 183 -10.37 25.49 0.79
C PHE A 183 -8.99 26.12 0.97
N ASP A 184 -8.79 26.85 2.05
CA ASP A 184 -7.51 27.49 2.38
C ASP A 184 -6.57 26.42 2.97
N VAL A 185 -5.50 26.11 2.23
CA VAL A 185 -4.57 25.05 2.60
C VAL A 185 -3.47 25.63 3.49
N GLU A 186 -3.34 25.08 4.69
CA GLU A 186 -2.27 25.35 5.64
C GLU A 186 -1.51 24.06 5.91
N VAL A 187 -0.35 23.92 5.28
CA VAL A 187 0.43 22.67 5.32
C VAL A 187 1.25 22.58 6.59
N ASP A 188 1.11 21.48 7.33
CA ASP A 188 2.09 21.14 8.37
C ASP A 188 3.41 20.72 7.71
N LYS A 189 4.44 21.57 7.87
CA LYS A 189 5.77 21.37 7.29
C LYS A 189 6.62 20.35 8.03
N GLU A 190 6.20 19.88 9.20
CA GLU A 190 6.87 18.77 9.89
C GLU A 190 6.62 17.44 9.17
N GLU A 191 5.41 17.27 8.60
CA GLU A 191 5.00 16.03 7.95
C GLU A 191 5.00 16.10 6.41
N LEU A 192 4.50 17.20 5.85
CA LEU A 192 4.34 17.39 4.41
C LEU A 192 5.28 18.46 3.87
N GLU A 193 5.84 18.20 2.69
CA GLU A 193 6.58 19.23 1.98
C GLU A 193 5.62 20.25 1.36
N ASP A 194 4.51 19.78 0.78
CA ASP A 194 3.50 20.63 0.16
C ASP A 194 2.15 19.92 0.00
N ALA A 195 1.08 20.70 -0.11
CA ALA A 195 -0.27 20.23 -0.47
C ALA A 195 -0.97 21.26 -1.34
N GLN A 196 -1.55 20.82 -2.46
CA GLN A 196 -2.12 21.72 -3.46
C GLN A 196 -3.39 21.13 -4.08
N TRP A 197 -4.29 22.03 -4.46
CA TRP A 197 -5.47 21.68 -5.25
C TRP A 197 -5.10 21.52 -6.73
N TYR A 198 -5.44 20.37 -7.31
CA TYR A 198 -5.24 20.08 -8.73
C TYR A 198 -6.58 19.87 -9.43
N SER A 199 -6.74 20.52 -10.58
CA SER A 199 -7.92 20.33 -11.42
C SER A 199 -8.02 18.88 -11.88
N ARG A 200 -9.24 18.39 -12.10
CA ARG A 200 -9.46 17.07 -12.70
C ARG A 200 -8.70 16.89 -14.01
N GLU A 201 -8.59 17.95 -14.81
CA GLU A 201 -7.87 17.91 -16.08
C GLU A 201 -6.38 17.65 -15.88
N ASP A 202 -5.74 18.36 -14.95
CA ASP A 202 -4.32 18.18 -14.64
C ASP A 202 -4.05 16.79 -14.05
N VAL A 203 -4.94 16.30 -13.20
CA VAL A 203 -4.86 14.94 -12.66
C VAL A 203 -4.99 13.89 -13.77
N LYS A 204 -5.90 14.08 -14.74
CA LYS A 204 -6.00 13.20 -15.92
C LYS A 204 -4.73 13.21 -16.76
N LYS A 205 -4.11 14.37 -16.97
CA LYS A 205 -2.83 14.49 -17.69
C LYS A 205 -1.71 13.74 -16.99
N ALA A 206 -1.72 13.66 -15.65
CA ALA A 206 -0.74 12.88 -14.89
C ALA A 206 -1.01 11.36 -14.88
N LEU A 207 -2.22 10.91 -15.23
CA LEU A 207 -2.60 9.49 -15.28
C LEU A 207 -2.23 8.81 -16.61
N THR A 208 -1.12 9.20 -17.23
CA THR A 208 -0.66 8.67 -18.53
C THR A 208 -0.11 7.25 -18.38
N TYR A 209 -0.94 6.26 -18.74
CA TYR A 209 -0.60 4.82 -18.68
C TYR A 209 0.73 4.42 -19.34
N ALA A 210 1.14 5.13 -20.41
CA ALA A 210 2.38 4.85 -21.11
C ALA A 210 3.64 5.07 -20.23
N GLU A 211 3.60 6.06 -19.33
CA GLU A 211 4.72 6.36 -18.43
C GLU A 211 4.86 5.30 -17.34
N TYR A 212 3.74 4.81 -16.81
CA TYR A 212 3.74 3.71 -15.84
C TYR A 212 4.30 2.43 -16.44
N TYR A 213 3.91 2.07 -17.66
CA TYR A 213 4.41 0.87 -18.31
C TYR A 213 5.90 0.95 -18.62
N LYS A 214 6.40 2.14 -19.02
CA LYS A 214 7.83 2.38 -19.21
C LYS A 214 8.59 2.21 -17.88
N SER A 215 8.08 2.83 -16.80
CA SER A 215 8.68 2.72 -15.46
C SER A 215 8.69 1.28 -14.96
N GLN A 216 7.58 0.55 -15.12
CA GLN A 216 7.45 -0.86 -14.75
C GLN A 216 8.50 -1.72 -15.46
N LYS A 217 8.63 -1.60 -16.79
CA LYS A 217 9.65 -2.31 -17.57
C LYS A 217 11.08 -1.99 -17.12
N THR A 218 11.38 -0.74 -16.83
CA THR A 218 12.70 -0.34 -16.33
C THR A 218 12.98 -1.00 -14.97
N ASN A 219 12.00 -1.05 -14.08
CA ASN A 219 12.17 -1.71 -12.77
C ASN A 219 12.28 -3.24 -12.90
N ALA A 220 11.52 -3.86 -13.79
CA ALA A 220 11.66 -5.28 -14.12
C ALA A 220 13.08 -5.62 -14.60
N ALA A 221 13.63 -4.82 -15.51
CA ALA A 221 15.00 -5.01 -15.99
C ALA A 221 16.05 -4.87 -14.87
N LYS A 222 15.85 -3.96 -13.90
CA LYS A 222 16.72 -3.83 -12.73
C LYS A 222 16.65 -5.06 -11.83
N VAL A 223 15.45 -5.56 -11.54
CA VAL A 223 15.25 -6.79 -10.76
C VAL A 223 15.95 -7.98 -11.44
N ASP A 224 15.80 -8.11 -12.76
CA ASP A 224 16.48 -9.16 -13.53
C ASP A 224 18.02 -9.04 -13.45
N GLN A 225 18.56 -7.82 -13.48
CA GLN A 225 20.00 -7.58 -13.31
C GLN A 225 20.48 -7.97 -11.90
N MET A 226 19.72 -7.63 -10.86
CA MET A 226 20.02 -8.05 -9.48
C MET A 226 20.06 -9.58 -9.38
N CYS A 227 19.11 -10.26 -10.02
CA CYS A 227 19.06 -11.72 -10.00
C CYS A 227 20.16 -12.42 -10.80
N LYS A 228 20.75 -11.72 -11.76
CA LYS A 228 21.92 -12.19 -12.52
C LYS A 228 23.25 -11.93 -11.79
N GLY A 229 23.24 -11.31 -10.61
CA GLY A 229 24.45 -11.02 -9.83
C GLY A 229 25.31 -9.90 -10.40
N VAL A 230 24.73 -8.98 -11.16
CA VAL A 230 25.44 -7.80 -11.68
C VAL A 230 25.53 -6.77 -10.55
N GLU A 231 26.70 -6.62 -9.93
CA GLU A 231 26.96 -5.56 -8.95
C GLU A 231 26.97 -4.19 -9.62
N ASN A 232 25.90 -3.40 -9.46
CA ASN A 232 25.97 -1.97 -9.71
C ASN A 232 26.46 -1.29 -8.41
N GLN A 233 27.72 -0.86 -8.43
CA GLN A 233 28.29 0.05 -7.43
C GLN A 233 27.35 1.26 -7.25
N GLN A 234 26.93 1.48 -6.01
CA GLN A 234 26.36 2.73 -5.46
C GLN A 234 25.67 3.65 -6.49
N GLN A 235 24.36 3.47 -6.67
CA GLN A 235 23.50 4.61 -7.00
C GLN A 235 22.37 4.68 -5.98
N ASN A 236 22.43 5.72 -5.16
CA ASN A 236 21.35 6.17 -4.30
C ASN A 236 20.02 6.13 -5.07
N SER A 237 19.04 5.47 -4.45
CA SER A 237 17.67 5.34 -4.92
C SER A 237 16.95 6.69 -4.87
N SER A 238 17.14 7.52 -5.88
CA SER A 238 16.26 8.66 -6.19
C SER A 238 16.29 9.12 -7.64
N ALA A 239 17.10 8.51 -8.52
CA ALA A 239 17.19 8.90 -9.92
C ALA A 239 16.87 7.73 -10.87
N SER A 240 15.59 7.54 -11.17
CA SER A 240 15.21 6.91 -12.45
C SER A 240 13.92 7.52 -12.99
N TYR A 241 13.99 8.81 -13.29
CA TYR A 241 13.06 9.53 -14.16
C TYR A 241 13.83 10.58 -14.97
N ASN A 242 14.85 10.16 -15.72
CA ASN A 242 15.35 10.99 -16.82
C ASN A 242 14.53 10.65 -18.05
N VAL A 243 13.51 11.47 -18.31
CA VAL A 243 12.83 11.53 -19.60
C VAL A 243 13.52 12.63 -20.39
N GLU A 244 14.32 12.24 -21.38
CA GLU A 244 14.66 13.13 -22.49
C GLU A 244 13.40 13.43 -23.30
N SER A 245 13.26 14.71 -23.67
CA SER A 245 12.30 15.32 -24.59
C SER A 245 10.84 15.52 -24.15
N GLY A 246 10.46 16.78 -23.94
CA GLY A 246 9.39 17.34 -24.80
C GLY A 246 8.12 17.92 -24.19
N GLU A 247 7.92 17.92 -22.87
CA GLU A 247 6.97 18.76 -22.11
C GLU A 247 7.08 18.26 -20.66
N LEU A 248 7.49 19.12 -19.72
CA LEU A 248 7.64 18.70 -18.33
C LEU A 248 6.26 18.41 -17.74
N THR A 249 5.86 17.14 -17.64
CA THR A 249 4.78 16.74 -16.75
C THR A 249 5.15 17.19 -15.34
N THR A 250 4.40 18.19 -14.85
CA THR A 250 4.64 18.88 -13.58
C THR A 250 4.28 18.00 -12.37
N MET A 251 3.52 16.94 -12.59
CA MET A 251 2.99 16.04 -11.56
C MET A 251 3.12 14.58 -11.98
N LEU A 252 3.60 13.75 -11.06
CA LEU A 252 3.54 12.30 -11.10
C LEU A 252 2.61 11.83 -9.98
N VAL A 253 1.74 10.86 -10.25
CA VAL A 253 0.94 10.20 -9.20
C VAL A 253 1.37 8.73 -9.05
N PRO A 254 1.11 8.07 -7.90
CA PRO A 254 1.50 6.69 -7.68
C PRO A 254 1.07 5.75 -8.80
N GLY A 255 1.83 4.68 -9.00
CA GLY A 255 1.54 3.70 -10.05
C GLY A 255 0.33 2.80 -9.71
N PRO A 256 -0.20 2.06 -10.71
CA PRO A 256 -1.38 1.20 -10.57
C PRO A 256 -1.34 0.11 -9.49
N TYR A 257 -0.20 -0.13 -8.87
CA TYR A 257 -0.07 -1.03 -7.72
C TYR A 257 -0.51 -0.41 -6.39
N ALA A 258 -0.69 0.91 -6.32
CA ALA A 258 -0.98 1.63 -5.09
C ALA A 258 -2.45 2.04 -5.01
N ILE A 259 -3.08 1.90 -3.84
CA ILE A 259 -4.46 2.34 -3.59
C ILE A 259 -4.69 3.83 -3.88
N ALA A 260 -3.67 4.68 -3.67
CA ALA A 260 -3.71 6.09 -4.06
C ALA A 260 -3.99 6.27 -5.56
N HIS A 261 -3.37 5.46 -6.42
CA HIS A 261 -3.65 5.47 -7.86
C HIS A 261 -5.11 5.12 -8.13
N HIS A 262 -5.64 4.11 -7.46
CA HIS A 262 -7.03 3.69 -7.66
C HIS A 262 -8.02 4.78 -7.21
N LEU A 263 -7.78 5.46 -6.09
CA LEU A 263 -8.58 6.61 -5.65
C LEU A 263 -8.54 7.75 -6.69
N ILE A 264 -7.33 8.17 -7.06
CA ILE A 264 -7.10 9.28 -8.01
C ILE A 264 -7.71 8.97 -9.37
N SER A 265 -7.45 7.77 -9.91
CA SER A 265 -7.96 7.31 -11.21
C SER A 265 -9.47 7.13 -11.21
N SER A 266 -10.04 6.55 -10.14
CA SER A 266 -11.49 6.39 -9.98
C SER A 266 -12.19 7.74 -9.95
N TRP A 267 -11.70 8.68 -9.14
CA TRP A 267 -12.23 10.04 -9.14
C TRP A 267 -12.08 10.66 -10.52
N ALA A 268 -10.86 10.78 -11.04
CA ALA A 268 -10.56 11.51 -12.27
C ALA A 268 -11.41 11.03 -13.45
N ASN A 269 -11.57 9.71 -13.63
CA ASN A 269 -12.28 9.12 -14.76
C ASN A 269 -13.81 9.08 -14.59
N ASN A 270 -14.34 9.17 -13.36
CA ASN A 270 -15.79 9.28 -13.16
C ASN A 270 -16.29 10.65 -13.59
N LYS A 271 -17.29 10.68 -14.49
CA LYS A 271 -17.95 11.92 -14.93
C LYS A 271 -18.81 12.46 -13.79
N VAL A 272 -18.61 13.72 -13.41
CA VAL A 272 -19.58 14.47 -12.59
C VAL A 272 -20.86 14.62 -13.42
N GLY A 273 -21.89 13.81 -13.14
CA GLY A 273 -23.17 13.90 -13.87
C GLY A 273 -24.14 12.72 -13.84
N SER A 274 -23.78 11.53 -13.33
CA SER A 274 -24.75 10.41 -13.22
C SER A 274 -25.11 10.15 -11.76
N GLY A 275 -26.23 10.74 -11.32
CA GLY A 275 -26.92 10.28 -10.13
C GLY A 275 -27.41 8.84 -10.32
N ASN A 276 -27.35 8.06 -9.23
CA ASN A 276 -27.97 6.76 -9.03
C ASN A 276 -27.89 5.75 -10.20
N GLU A 277 -26.84 4.94 -10.21
CA GLU A 277 -26.98 3.54 -10.64
C GLU A 277 -26.39 2.61 -9.59
N THR A 278 -27.30 1.92 -8.92
CA THR A 278 -27.08 0.79 -8.04
C THR A 278 -26.26 -0.26 -8.80
N GLN A 279 -25.13 -0.70 -8.24
CA GLN A 279 -24.39 -1.83 -8.79
C GLN A 279 -25.32 -3.05 -8.92
N PRO A 280 -25.31 -3.78 -10.06
CA PRO A 280 -26.09 -5.00 -10.18
C PRO A 280 -25.49 -6.07 -9.26
N ASN A 281 -26.31 -6.53 -8.31
CA ASN A 281 -26.09 -7.70 -7.46
C ASN A 281 -25.43 -8.86 -8.23
N GLN A 282 -24.17 -9.14 -7.96
CA GLN A 282 -23.60 -10.45 -8.26
C GLN A 282 -24.27 -11.47 -7.35
N LYS A 283 -25.24 -12.20 -7.90
CA LYS A 283 -25.78 -13.43 -7.30
C LYS A 283 -24.62 -14.41 -7.07
N GLN A 284 -24.14 -14.51 -5.83
CA GLN A 284 -23.37 -15.66 -5.39
C GLN A 284 -24.32 -16.86 -5.33
N THR A 285 -24.19 -17.77 -6.29
CA THR A 285 -24.71 -19.13 -6.15
C THR A 285 -23.84 -19.87 -5.13
N ALA A 286 -24.28 -19.87 -3.87
CA ALA A 286 -23.73 -20.74 -2.85
C ALA A 286 -24.27 -22.16 -3.04
N SER A 287 -23.47 -23.05 -3.61
CA SER A 287 -23.66 -24.50 -3.47
C SER A 287 -22.96 -24.98 -2.20
N LEU A 288 -23.74 -25.17 -1.14
CA LEU A 288 -23.32 -25.90 0.06
C LEU A 288 -23.15 -27.39 -0.28
N PRO A 289 -22.03 -28.05 0.03
CA PRO A 289 -21.98 -29.50 0.08
C PRO A 289 -22.70 -30.00 1.33
N LYS A 290 -23.61 -30.97 1.13
CA LYS A 290 -24.25 -31.74 2.20
C LYS A 290 -23.25 -32.76 2.78
N LEU A 291 -23.17 -32.76 4.11
CA LEU A 291 -22.62 -33.77 5.06
C LEU A 291 -21.23 -34.34 4.75
#